data_AF-A0A376DL14-F1
#
_entry.id   AF-A0A376DL14-F1
#
_cell.length_a   1.000
_cell.length_b   1.000
_cell.length_c   1.000
_cell.angle_alpha   90.00
_cell.angle_beta   90.00
_cell.angle_gamma   90.00
#
_symmetry.space_group_name_H-M   'P 1'
#
loop_
_entity.id
_entity.type
_entity.pdbx_description
1 polymer ?
#
loop_
_entity_poly.entity_id
_entity_poly.type
_entity_poly.pdbx_seq_one_letter_code
_entity_poly.pdbx_strand_id
1 'polypeptide(L)'
;MRGKLRRYTITRLIFALSETGKAWKRKKNNSEYIPEFDKSFRHPRYWGAWLGVAAMAGIALTPPKFRDPILARLGRFAGRLGKSSRRRALINLSLCFPERSEAEREAIVDEMFATAPQAMVMMAELAIRGPEKIQPRVDWQGLEIIEEMRA
;
A
#
# COMPACT_ATOMS: atom_id res chain seq x y z
N MET A 1 -10.28 -23.11 -38.05
CA MET A 1 -10.10 -24.22 -37.07
C MET A 1 -8.63 -24.36 -36.60
N ARG A 2 -8.01 -23.32 -36.01
CA ARG A 2 -6.60 -23.37 -35.52
C ARG A 2 -6.41 -22.90 -34.06
N GLY A 3 -7.50 -22.76 -33.29
CA GLY A 3 -7.48 -22.18 -31.93
C GLY A 3 -7.68 -23.15 -30.77
N LYS A 4 -8.09 -24.40 -31.00
CA LYS A 4 -8.39 -25.38 -29.93
C LYS A 4 -7.22 -26.31 -29.59
N LEU A 5 -6.23 -26.48 -30.47
CA LEU A 5 -5.15 -27.46 -30.27
C LEU A 5 -4.02 -26.98 -29.32
N ARG A 6 -3.96 -25.69 -28.98
CA ARG A 6 -2.86 -25.12 -28.16
C ARG A 6 -3.09 -25.17 -26.66
N ARG A 7 -4.34 -25.33 -26.21
CA ARG A 7 -4.67 -25.41 -24.76
C ARG A 7 -4.38 -26.79 -24.17
N TYR A 8 -4.61 -27.85 -24.94
CA TYR A 8 -4.37 -29.23 -24.47
C TYR A 8 -2.88 -29.54 -24.25
N THR A 9 -1.97 -28.86 -24.95
CA THR A 9 -0.52 -29.08 -24.80
C THR A 9 0.04 -28.43 -23.53
N ILE A 10 -0.48 -27.27 -23.14
CA ILE A 10 0.00 -26.54 -21.94
C ILE A 10 -0.46 -27.25 -20.67
N THR A 11 -1.71 -27.72 -20.61
CA THR A 11 -2.22 -28.46 -19.45
C THR A 11 -1.49 -29.80 -19.26
N ARG A 12 -1.12 -30.49 -20.35
CA ARG A 12 -0.31 -31.72 -20.27
C ARG A 12 1.13 -31.46 -19.83
N LEU A 13 1.75 -30.34 -20.22
CA LEU A 13 3.10 -29.99 -19.77
C LEU A 13 3.14 -29.65 -18.28
N ILE A 14 2.13 -28.92 -17.77
CA ILE A 14 2.04 -28.59 -16.34
C ILE A 14 1.80 -29.84 -15.51
N PHE A 15 0.96 -30.77 -15.98
CA PHE A 15 0.72 -32.05 -15.29
C PHE A 15 1.95 -32.98 -15.35
N ALA A 16 2.66 -33.05 -16.48
CA ALA A 16 3.89 -33.83 -16.61
C ALA A 16 5.05 -33.28 -15.75
N LEU A 17 5.11 -31.96 -15.53
CA LEU A 17 6.05 -31.35 -14.58
C LEU A 17 5.64 -31.57 -13.11
N SER A 18 4.38 -31.88 -12.84
CA SER A 18 3.88 -32.26 -11.51
C SER A 18 4.22 -33.70 -11.13
N GLU A 19 4.38 -34.61 -12.10
CA GLU A 19 4.74 -36.02 -11.84
C GLU A 19 6.23 -36.23 -11.59
N THR A 20 7.10 -35.30 -12.03
CA THR A 20 8.51 -35.29 -11.63
C THR A 20 8.62 -34.74 -10.21
N GLY A 21 8.57 -35.63 -9.22
CA GLY A 21 8.66 -35.36 -7.77
C GLY A 21 9.94 -34.65 -7.30
N LYS A 22 10.23 -33.46 -7.82
CA LYS A 22 11.05 -32.49 -7.13
C LYS A 22 10.14 -31.80 -6.13
N ALA A 23 9.99 -32.43 -4.97
CA ALA A 23 9.41 -31.82 -3.79
C ALA A 23 9.98 -30.40 -3.67
N TRP A 24 9.12 -29.40 -3.78
CA TRP A 24 9.48 -28.01 -3.54
C TRP A 24 9.86 -27.91 -2.06
N LYS A 25 11.14 -28.18 -1.74
CA LYS A 25 11.68 -27.95 -0.41
C LYS A 25 11.68 -26.43 -0.22
N ARG A 26 10.70 -25.96 0.54
CA ARG A 26 10.66 -24.59 1.07
C ARG A 26 12.01 -24.35 1.78
N LYS A 27 12.93 -23.61 1.15
CA LYS A 27 14.13 -23.13 1.85
C LYS A 27 13.61 -22.27 3.01
N LYS A 28 13.78 -22.76 4.24
CA LYS A 28 13.44 -21.99 5.43
C LYS A 28 14.54 -20.95 5.60
N ASN A 29 14.29 -19.75 5.10
CA ASN A 29 15.17 -18.62 5.31
C ASN A 29 14.99 -18.20 6.78
N ASN A 30 15.98 -18.51 7.64
CA ASN A 30 16.00 -18.08 9.05
C ASN A 30 16.35 -16.58 9.21
N SER A 31 16.26 -15.77 8.16
CA SER A 31 16.50 -14.34 8.22
C SER A 31 15.20 -13.58 8.51
N GLU A 32 14.46 -13.99 9.53
CA GLU A 32 13.40 -13.15 10.06
C GLU A 32 14.09 -12.03 10.84
N TYR A 33 14.43 -10.97 10.11
CA TYR A 33 15.07 -9.80 10.69
C TYR A 33 14.03 -9.08 11.55
N ILE A 34 14.11 -9.28 12.85
CA ILE A 34 13.38 -8.50 13.86
C ILE A 34 14.34 -7.38 14.28
N PRO A 35 14.19 -6.15 13.75
CA PRO A 35 15.05 -5.05 14.17
C PRO A 35 14.85 -4.76 15.65
N GLU A 36 15.92 -4.88 16.44
CA GLU A 36 15.95 -4.41 17.81
C GLU A 36 16.37 -2.94 17.87
N PHE A 37 15.80 -2.20 18.81
CA PHE A 37 16.17 -0.80 19.01
C PHE A 37 17.56 -0.72 19.65
N ASP A 38 18.55 -0.25 18.88
CA ASP A 38 19.88 0.03 19.41
C ASP A 38 19.89 1.39 20.13
N LYS A 39 20.45 1.40 21.34
CA LYS A 39 20.67 2.62 22.14
C LYS A 39 21.48 3.67 21.37
N SER A 40 22.32 3.26 20.42
CA SER A 40 23.11 4.12 19.54
C SER A 40 22.25 5.07 18.69
N PHE A 41 20.99 4.73 18.41
CA PHE A 41 20.06 5.59 17.68
C PHE A 41 19.68 6.88 18.43
N ARG A 42 20.05 7.03 19.70
CA ARG A 42 19.87 8.29 20.46
C ARG A 42 21.01 9.30 20.25
N HIS A 43 22.08 8.91 19.56
CA HIS A 43 23.23 9.79 19.32
C HIS A 43 22.80 11.07 18.58
N PRO A 44 23.40 12.25 18.87
CA PRO A 44 23.06 13.54 18.24
C PRO A 44 23.02 13.51 16.70
N ARG A 45 23.80 12.62 16.09
CA ARG A 45 23.80 12.36 14.64
C ARG A 45 22.40 12.01 14.08
N TYR A 46 21.54 11.38 14.89
CA TYR A 46 20.20 10.95 14.49
C TYR A 46 19.07 11.88 14.95
N TRP A 47 19.38 13.00 15.62
CA TRP A 47 18.35 13.89 16.15
C TRP A 47 17.46 14.50 15.06
N GLY A 48 17.98 14.70 13.85
CA GLY A 48 17.15 15.12 12.71
C GLY A 48 16.06 14.10 12.37
N ALA A 49 16.36 12.80 12.46
CA ALA A 49 15.36 11.75 12.27
C ALA A 49 14.33 11.75 13.41
N TRP A 50 14.77 11.91 14.66
CA TRP A 50 13.88 12.04 15.81
C TRP A 50 12.96 13.26 15.72
N LEU A 51 13.45 14.38 15.20
CA LEU A 51 12.62 15.55 14.93
C LEU A 51 11.53 15.22 13.89
N GLY A 52 11.86 14.46 12.84
CA GLY A 52 10.90 13.97 11.87
C GLY A 52 9.85 13.03 12.49
N VAL A 53 10.28 12.11 13.35
CA VAL A 53 9.38 11.22 14.11
C VAL A 53 8.45 12.02 15.01
N ALA A 54 8.99 12.99 15.76
CA ALA A 54 8.21 13.84 16.65
C ALA A 54 7.19 14.70 15.86
N ALA A 55 7.60 15.25 14.71
CA ALA A 55 6.69 15.99 13.83
C ALA A 55 5.56 15.09 13.30
N MET A 56 5.90 13.87 12.84
CA MET A 56 4.91 12.89 12.38
C MET A 56 3.95 12.51 13.50
N ALA A 57 4.46 12.28 14.72
CA ALA A 57 3.65 11.99 15.89
C ALA A 57 2.71 13.16 16.23
N GLY A 58 3.19 14.40 16.19
CA GLY A 58 2.36 15.59 16.40
C GLY A 58 1.20 15.69 15.40
N ILE A 59 1.47 15.43 14.12
CA ILE A 59 0.43 15.38 13.07
C ILE A 59 -0.54 14.20 13.33
N ALA A 60 -0.03 13.02 13.68
CA ALA A 60 -0.81 11.81 13.95
C ALA A 60 -1.71 11.93 15.20
N LEU A 61 -1.32 12.76 16.17
CA LEU A 61 -2.12 13.06 17.37
C LEU A 61 -3.14 14.18 17.15
N THR A 62 -3.00 14.96 16.08
CA THR A 62 -3.97 16.00 15.70
C THR A 62 -5.23 15.35 15.13
N PRO A 63 -6.45 15.84 15.45
CA PRO A 63 -7.68 15.26 14.90
C PRO A 63 -7.72 15.30 13.35
N PRO A 64 -8.20 14.24 12.68
CA PRO A 64 -8.27 14.13 11.22
C PRO A 64 -8.91 15.33 10.53
N LYS A 65 -9.99 15.87 11.12
CA LYS A 65 -10.73 17.03 10.61
C LYS A 65 -9.85 18.27 10.35
N PHE A 66 -8.76 18.44 11.11
CA PHE A 66 -7.85 19.57 10.94
C PHE A 66 -6.66 19.24 10.05
N ARG A 67 -6.07 18.05 10.22
CA ARG A 67 -4.84 17.69 9.50
C ARG A 67 -5.10 17.24 8.06
N ASP A 68 -6.19 16.50 7.79
CA ASP A 68 -6.40 15.83 6.51
C ASP A 68 -6.60 16.81 5.34
N PRO A 69 -7.27 17.98 5.49
CA PRO A 69 -7.32 18.99 4.43
C PRO A 69 -5.95 19.59 4.09
N ILE A 70 -5.09 19.77 5.11
CA ILE A 70 -3.73 20.28 4.94
C ILE A 70 -2.88 19.24 4.21
N LEU A 71 -2.97 17.98 4.64
CA LEU A 71 -2.29 16.85 4.00
C LEU A 71 -2.76 16.66 2.56
N ALA A 72 -4.04 16.83 2.26
CA ALA A 72 -4.58 16.77 0.90
C ALA A 72 -3.96 17.84 0.00
N ARG A 73 -3.89 19.09 0.48
CA ARG A 73 -3.28 20.18 -0.28
C ARG A 73 -1.78 19.94 -0.52
N LEU A 74 -1.07 19.48 0.51
CA LEU A 74 0.35 19.13 0.41
C LEU A 74 0.58 17.98 -0.56
N GLY A 75 -0.26 16.94 -0.49
CA GLY A 75 -0.23 15.77 -1.35
C GLY A 75 -0.41 16.13 -2.82
N ARG A 76 -1.45 16.92 -3.15
CA ARG A 76 -1.66 17.42 -4.52
C ARG A 76 -0.46 18.23 -5.03
N PHE A 77 0.09 19.11 -4.18
CA PHE A 77 1.27 19.89 -4.55
C PHE A 77 2.49 19.01 -4.81
N ALA A 78 2.76 18.04 -3.93
CA ALA A 78 3.85 17.08 -4.10
C ALA A 78 3.66 16.21 -5.35
N GLY A 79 2.43 15.80 -5.66
CA GLY A 79 2.08 15.04 -6.87
C GLY A 79 2.40 15.79 -8.16
N ARG A 80 2.23 17.11 -8.19
CA ARG A 80 2.61 17.96 -9.33
C ARG A 80 4.12 18.02 -9.54
N LEU A 81 4.91 17.96 -8.45
CA LEU A 81 6.37 17.91 -8.52
C LEU A 81 6.89 16.50 -8.85
N GLY A 82 6.18 15.46 -8.43
CA GLY A 82 6.53 14.04 -8.59
C GLY A 82 6.30 13.48 -10.00
N LYS A 83 6.88 14.09 -11.05
CA LYS A 83 6.64 13.75 -12.47
C LYS A 83 6.73 12.25 -12.79
N SER A 84 7.72 11.54 -12.23
CA SER A 84 7.92 10.10 -12.47
C SER A 84 6.81 9.23 -11.88
N SER A 85 6.41 9.50 -10.64
CA SER A 85 5.32 8.76 -9.97
C SER A 85 3.98 9.06 -10.64
N ARG A 86 3.75 10.32 -10.99
CA ARG A 86 2.55 10.77 -11.70
C ARG A 86 2.40 10.08 -13.06
N ARG A 87 3.48 10.07 -13.86
CA ARG A 87 3.51 9.38 -15.16
C ARG A 87 3.16 7.90 -15.02
N ARG A 88 3.72 7.21 -14.02
CA ARG A 88 3.44 5.79 -13.77
C ARG A 88 1.96 5.56 -13.44
N ALA A 89 1.37 6.39 -12.60
CA ALA A 89 -0.05 6.30 -12.26
C ALA A 89 -0.95 6.49 -13.49
N LEU A 90 -0.66 7.50 -14.33
CA LEU A 90 -1.42 7.74 -15.57
C LEU A 90 -1.32 6.58 -16.56
N ILE A 91 -0.13 6.00 -16.75
CA ILE A 91 0.05 4.83 -17.62
C ILE A 91 -0.76 3.65 -17.07
N ASN A 92 -0.71 3.40 -15.76
CA ASN A 92 -1.50 2.33 -15.16
C ASN A 92 -3.00 2.55 -15.37
N LEU A 93 -3.49 3.79 -15.21
CA LEU A 93 -4.89 4.11 -15.44
C LEU A 93 -5.29 4.03 -16.92
N SER A 94 -4.40 4.36 -17.86
CA SER A 94 -4.72 4.22 -19.29
C SER A 94 -4.83 2.77 -19.74
N LEU A 95 -4.07 1.88 -19.11
CA LEU A 95 -4.13 0.44 -19.34
C LEU A 95 -5.34 -0.21 -18.66
N CYS A 96 -5.62 0.14 -17.40
CA CYS A 96 -6.68 -0.49 -16.61
C CYS A 96 -8.08 0.10 -16.88
N PHE A 97 -8.15 1.39 -17.23
CA PHE A 97 -9.40 2.12 -17.45
C PHE A 97 -9.37 2.86 -18.79
N PRO A 98 -9.25 2.14 -19.92
CA PRO A 98 -9.15 2.73 -21.26
C PRO A 98 -10.35 3.62 -21.63
N GLU A 99 -11.52 3.36 -21.06
CA GLU A 99 -12.77 4.10 -21.26
C GLU A 99 -12.81 5.49 -20.61
N ARG A 100 -11.94 5.75 -19.61
CA ARG A 100 -11.84 7.06 -18.96
C ARG A 100 -11.10 8.06 -19.83
N SER A 101 -11.59 9.28 -19.90
CA SER A 101 -10.88 10.39 -20.55
C SER A 101 -9.56 10.71 -19.84
N GLU A 102 -8.66 11.40 -20.54
CA GLU A 102 -7.40 11.86 -19.94
C GLU A 102 -7.64 12.76 -18.73
N ALA A 103 -8.61 13.68 -18.81
CA ALA A 103 -8.98 14.56 -17.71
C ALA A 103 -9.51 13.81 -16.47
N GLU A 104 -10.30 12.75 -16.66
CA GLU A 104 -10.76 11.91 -15.55
C GLU A 104 -9.59 11.17 -14.89
N ARG A 105 -8.66 10.62 -15.68
CA ARG A 105 -7.47 9.94 -15.14
C ARG A 105 -6.58 10.91 -14.37
N GLU A 106 -6.39 12.12 -14.88
CA GLU A 106 -5.68 13.21 -14.20
C GLU A 106 -6.31 13.55 -12.85
N ALA A 107 -7.64 13.67 -12.80
CA ALA A 107 -8.37 13.93 -11.56
C ALA A 107 -8.23 12.79 -10.55
N ILE A 108 -8.28 11.52 -11.00
CA ILE A 108 -8.04 10.35 -10.15
C ILE A 108 -6.63 10.38 -9.56
N VAL A 109 -5.61 10.71 -10.37
CA VAL A 109 -4.23 10.80 -9.91
C VAL A 109 -4.05 11.93 -8.89
N ASP A 110 -4.68 13.08 -9.13
CA ASP A 110 -4.64 14.20 -8.20
C ASP A 110 -5.28 13.85 -6.85
N GLU A 111 -6.39 13.12 -6.85
CA GLU A 111 -7.04 12.67 -5.62
C GLU A 111 -6.24 11.57 -4.91
N MET A 112 -5.64 10.63 -5.64
CA MET A 112 -4.71 9.65 -5.09
C MET A 112 -3.54 10.33 -4.37
N PHE A 113 -2.97 11.39 -4.95
CA PHE A 113 -1.91 12.15 -4.29
C PHE A 113 -2.41 12.94 -3.08
N ALA A 114 -3.67 13.39 -3.09
CA ALA A 114 -4.29 14.06 -1.95
C ALA A 114 -4.45 13.10 -0.75
N THR A 115 -4.86 11.86 -0.99
CA THR A 115 -5.13 10.89 0.08
C THR A 115 -3.87 10.14 0.56
N ALA A 116 -2.83 10.01 -0.27
CA ALA A 116 -1.59 9.32 0.08
C ALA A 116 -0.97 9.75 1.44
N PRO A 117 -0.76 11.04 1.75
CA PRO A 117 -0.24 11.45 3.04
C PRO A 117 -1.22 11.21 4.20
N GLN A 118 -2.53 11.23 3.96
CA GLN A 118 -3.54 10.91 4.98
C GLN A 118 -3.44 9.45 5.42
N ALA A 119 -3.25 8.53 4.46
CA ALA A 119 -3.04 7.11 4.76
C ALA A 119 -1.76 6.87 5.56
N MET A 120 -0.66 7.55 5.21
CA MET A 120 0.60 7.48 5.97
C MET A 120 0.42 7.94 7.43
N VAL A 121 -0.27 9.06 7.63
CA VAL A 121 -0.55 9.58 8.97
C VAL A 121 -1.54 8.72 9.74
N MET A 122 -2.52 8.11 9.09
CA MET A 122 -3.43 7.14 9.71
C MET A 122 -2.65 5.92 10.23
N MET A 123 -1.68 5.42 9.46
CA MET A 123 -0.82 4.32 9.92
C MET A 123 0.06 4.73 11.11
N ALA A 124 0.58 5.97 11.12
CA ALA A 124 1.31 6.49 12.28
C ALA A 124 0.39 6.63 13.52
N GLU A 125 -0.85 7.12 13.33
CA GLU A 125 -1.85 7.19 14.38
C GLU A 125 -2.17 5.80 14.94
N LEU A 126 -2.29 4.79 14.07
CA LEU A 126 -2.54 3.39 14.45
C LEU A 126 -1.43 2.85 15.34
N ALA A 127 -0.18 3.11 14.94
CA ALA A 127 0.99 2.67 15.68
C ALA A 127 1.11 3.34 17.07
N ILE A 128 0.68 4.60 17.20
CA ILE A 128 0.82 5.37 18.45
C ILE A 128 -0.37 5.16 19.40
N ARG A 129 -1.60 5.14 18.85
CA ARG A 129 -2.85 5.22 19.64
C ARG A 129 -3.63 3.92 19.70
N GLY A 130 -3.19 2.90 18.96
CA GLY A 130 -3.92 1.64 18.84
C GLY A 130 -5.15 1.71 17.92
N PRO A 131 -5.71 0.54 17.57
CA PRO A 131 -6.81 0.43 16.61
C PRO A 131 -8.12 1.06 17.11
N GLU A 132 -8.37 1.10 18.41
CA GLU A 132 -9.57 1.64 19.05
C GLU A 132 -9.90 3.10 18.64
N LYS A 133 -8.89 3.92 18.32
CA LYS A 133 -9.11 5.31 17.88
C LYS A 133 -9.39 5.45 16.38
N ILE A 134 -9.18 4.39 15.61
CA ILE A 134 -9.32 4.39 14.15
C ILE A 134 -10.53 3.58 13.73
N GLN A 135 -10.81 2.47 14.40
CA GLN A 135 -11.94 1.57 14.11
C GLN A 135 -13.29 2.28 13.89
N PRO A 136 -13.70 3.29 14.69
CA PRO A 136 -14.99 3.98 14.45
C PRO A 136 -15.06 4.76 13.14
N ARG A 137 -13.92 4.94 12.44
CA ARG A 137 -13.78 5.65 11.17
C ARG A 137 -13.47 4.70 10.00
N VAL A 138 -13.39 3.41 10.27
CA VAL A 138 -13.14 2.38 9.25
C VAL A 138 -14.47 1.72 8.92
N ASP A 139 -14.79 1.75 7.63
CA ASP A 139 -15.93 1.03 7.08
C ASP A 139 -15.43 -0.29 6.48
N TRP A 140 -15.99 -1.41 6.94
CA TRP A 140 -15.59 -2.74 6.52
C TRP A 140 -16.60 -3.26 5.49
N GLN A 141 -16.15 -3.39 4.24
CA GLN A 141 -16.97 -3.91 3.15
C GLN A 141 -16.76 -5.42 3.02
N GLY A 142 -17.82 -6.23 3.10
CA GLY A 142 -17.76 -7.69 2.97
C GLY A 142 -17.29 -8.42 4.23
N LEU A 143 -17.47 -7.83 5.42
CA LEU A 143 -17.08 -8.45 6.70
C LEU A 143 -17.90 -9.71 6.97
N GLU A 144 -19.16 -9.72 6.55
CA GLU A 144 -20.12 -10.82 6.66
C GLU A 144 -19.61 -12.12 6.04
N ILE A 145 -18.86 -12.04 4.93
CA ILE A 145 -18.28 -13.22 4.25
C ILE A 145 -17.22 -13.86 5.13
N ILE A 146 -16.42 -13.04 5.82
CA ILE A 146 -15.35 -13.53 6.71
C ILE A 146 -15.96 -14.18 7.96
N GLU A 147 -17.04 -13.60 8.48
CA GLU A 147 -17.77 -14.13 9.63
C GLU A 147 -18.42 -15.47 9.31
N GLU A 148 -19.02 -15.61 8.12
CA GLU A 148 -19.59 -16.87 7.63
C GLU A 148 -18.52 -17.98 7.51
N MET A 149 -17.33 -17.65 6.99
CA MET A 149 -16.23 -18.63 6.87
C MET A 149 -15.61 -19.05 8.22
N ARG A 150 -15.88 -18.31 9.30
CA ARG A 150 -15.33 -18.60 10.65
C ARG A 150 -16.29 -19.44 11.51
N ALA A 151 -17.58 -19.43 11.19
CA ALA A 151 -18.61 -20.24 11.85
C ALA A 151 -18.50 -21.73 11.46
#